data_AF-A0A9Y2NN33-F1
#
_entry.id   AF-A0A9Y2NN33-F1
#
_cell.length_a   1.000
_cell.length_b   1.000
_cell.length_c   1.000
_cell.angle_alpha   90.00
_cell.angle_beta   90.00
_cell.angle_gamma   90.00
#
_symmetry.space_group_name_H-M   'P 1'
#
loop_
_entity.id
_entity.type
_entity.pdbx_description
1 polymer ?
#
loop_
_entity_poly.entity_id
_entity_poly.type
_entity_poly.pdbx_seq_one_letter_code
_entity_poly.pdbx_strand_id
1 'polypeptide(L)'
;MSAASLQREQRDEPMYIGGTTDYRVYLDGRWVGWVGDGREWRGWRYGARRWWACWREDGDTAARWNTGLEHGSRAAALAALLDQISAASA
;
A
#
# COMPACT_ATOMS: atom_id res chain seq x y z
N MET A 1 -15.38 -2.36 15.79
CA MET A 1 -14.16 -2.43 14.97
C MET A 1 -14.59 -2.58 13.54
N SER A 2 -14.37 -1.57 12.71
CA SER A 2 -14.63 -1.63 11.27
C SER A 2 -13.79 -2.73 10.62
N ALA A 3 -14.37 -3.47 9.68
CA ALA A 3 -13.69 -4.61 9.05
C ALA A 3 -12.88 -4.13 7.84
N ALA A 4 -11.56 -4.15 7.95
CA ALA A 4 -10.67 -3.93 6.81
C ALA A 4 -10.56 -5.20 5.97
N SER A 5 -10.62 -5.07 4.64
CA SER A 5 -10.40 -6.16 3.70
C SER A 5 -9.42 -5.78 2.61
N LEU A 6 -8.67 -6.77 2.13
CA LEU A 6 -7.70 -6.63 1.05
C LEU A 6 -8.21 -7.36 -0.18
N GLN A 7 -8.27 -6.65 -1.30
CA GLN A 7 -8.51 -7.25 -2.61
C GLN A 7 -7.25 -7.15 -3.44
N ARG A 8 -6.72 -8.31 -3.85
CA ARG A 8 -5.52 -8.36 -4.68
C ARG A 8 -5.84 -7.85 -6.08
N GLU A 9 -5.02 -6.93 -6.59
CA GLU A 9 -5.08 -6.48 -7.98
C GLU A 9 -3.85 -7.03 -8.70
N GLN A 10 -4.06 -7.89 -9.69
CA GLN A 10 -2.98 -8.37 -10.54
C GLN A 10 -2.83 -7.35 -11.68
N ARG A 11 -1.65 -6.73 -11.78
CA ARG A 11 -1.30 -5.88 -12.93
C ARG A 11 -0.33 -6.65 -13.81
N ASP A 12 -0.54 -6.57 -15.11
CA ASP A 12 0.29 -7.21 -16.13
C ASP A 12 1.59 -6.43 -16.43
N GLU A 13 1.73 -5.23 -15.85
CA GLU A 13 2.90 -4.37 -16.01
C GLU A 13 3.83 -4.41 -14.77
N PRO A 14 5.15 -4.23 -14.95
CA PRO A 14 6.08 -4.15 -13.84
C PRO A 14 5.70 -2.99 -12.90
N MET A 15 5.38 -3.31 -11.65
CA MET A 15 4.92 -2.32 -10.68
C MET A 15 6.08 -1.43 -10.21
N TYR A 16 5.71 -0.30 -9.61
CA TYR A 16 6.59 0.69 -9.00
C TYR A 16 7.73 0.00 -8.21
N ILE A 17 8.99 0.36 -8.53
CA ILE A 17 10.19 -0.14 -7.86
C ILE A 17 10.30 -1.69 -7.86
N GLY A 18 10.04 -2.34 -9.00
CA GLY A 18 10.26 -3.80 -9.14
C GLY A 18 9.32 -4.66 -8.29
N GLY A 19 8.15 -4.13 -7.95
CA GLY A 19 7.06 -4.84 -7.30
C GLY A 19 6.36 -5.83 -8.23
N THR A 20 5.59 -6.73 -7.63
CA THR A 20 4.85 -7.80 -8.33
C THR A 20 3.41 -7.94 -7.85
N THR A 21 3.02 -7.30 -6.76
CA THR A 21 1.67 -7.39 -6.21
C THR A 21 1.24 -6.12 -5.49
N ASP A 22 0.08 -5.60 -5.91
CA ASP A 22 -0.66 -4.55 -5.22
C ASP A 22 -2.01 -5.08 -4.72
N TYR A 23 -2.50 -4.51 -3.63
CA TYR A 23 -3.79 -4.80 -3.04
C TYR A 23 -4.55 -3.49 -2.86
N ARG A 24 -5.81 -3.45 -3.29
CA ARG A 24 -6.76 -2.42 -2.85
C ARG A 24 -7.18 -2.71 -1.42
N VAL A 25 -7.20 -1.66 -0.61
CA VAL A 25 -7.66 -1.73 0.77
C VAL A 25 -9.06 -1.15 0.84
N TYR A 26 -9.98 -1.90 1.42
CA TYR A 26 -11.34 -1.46 1.67
C TYR A 26 -11.61 -1.42 3.16
N LEU A 27 -12.20 -0.32 3.63
CA LEU A 27 -12.69 -0.14 4.99
C LEU A 27 -14.21 0.07 4.92
N ASP A 28 -14.98 -0.80 5.56
CA ASP A 28 -16.45 -0.76 5.55
C ASP A 28 -17.06 -0.65 4.14
N GLY A 29 -16.45 -1.37 3.18
CA GLY A 29 -16.88 -1.39 1.78
C GLY A 29 -16.39 -0.22 0.92
N ARG A 30 -15.73 0.78 1.52
CA ARG A 30 -15.14 1.92 0.81
C ARG A 30 -13.67 1.67 0.50
N TRP A 31 -13.24 1.95 -0.73
CA TRP A 31 -11.83 1.91 -1.07
C TRP A 31 -11.08 3.10 -0.42
N VAL A 32 -9.98 2.79 0.27
CA VAL A 32 -9.19 3.78 1.05
C VAL A 32 -7.70 3.79 0.67
N GLY A 33 -7.30 3.07 -0.37
CA GLY A 33 -5.93 3.13 -0.87
C GLY A 33 -5.36 1.77 -1.25
N TRP A 34 -4.03 1.68 -1.19
CA TRP A 34 -3.30 0.49 -1.62
C TRP A 34 -2.23 0.06 -0.63
N VAL A 35 -1.96 -1.25 -0.64
CA VAL A 35 -0.75 -1.85 -0.10
C VAL A 35 -0.08 -2.63 -1.22
N GLY A 36 1.17 -2.34 -1.49
CA GLY A 36 1.93 -3.03 -2.53
C GLY A 36 3.30 -3.47 -2.07
N ASP A 37 3.93 -4.32 -2.87
CA ASP A 37 5.32 -4.70 -2.66
C ASP A 37 6.26 -4.01 -3.64
N GLY A 38 7.55 -4.09 -3.33
CA GLY A 38 8.61 -3.64 -4.21
C GLY A 38 9.97 -4.15 -3.76
N ARG A 39 10.95 -3.94 -4.61
CA ARG A 39 12.35 -4.28 -4.37
C ARG A 39 13.19 -3.15 -4.92
N GLU A 40 13.82 -2.41 -4.02
CA GLU A 40 14.67 -1.29 -4.42
C GLU A 40 15.85 -1.78 -5.29
N TRP A 41 16.05 -1.14 -6.44
CA TRP A 41 17.21 -1.40 -7.29
C TRP A 41 18.46 -0.78 -6.67
N ARG A 42 19.49 -1.58 -6.41
CA ARG A 42 20.74 -1.12 -5.80
C ARG A 42 21.85 -0.81 -6.80
N GLY A 43 21.55 -0.72 -8.10
CA GLY A 43 22.54 -0.52 -9.15
C GLY A 43 23.03 -1.81 -9.83
N TRP A 44 23.11 -2.93 -9.10
CA TRP A 44 23.55 -4.23 -9.64
C TRP A 44 22.60 -5.39 -9.36
N ARG A 45 21.64 -5.21 -8.44
CA ARG A 45 20.59 -6.19 -8.13
C ARG A 45 19.41 -5.52 -7.42
N TYR A 46 18.27 -6.19 -7.45
CA TYR A 46 17.14 -5.87 -6.58
C TYR A 46 17.42 -6.26 -5.13
N GLY A 47 17.00 -5.41 -4.19
CA GLY A 47 17.05 -5.66 -2.77
C GLY A 47 16.03 -6.71 -2.29
N ALA A 48 15.94 -6.87 -0.98
CA ALA A 48 14.91 -7.71 -0.36
C ALA A 48 13.51 -7.15 -0.67
N ARG A 49 12.51 -8.04 -0.67
CA ARG A 49 11.10 -7.64 -0.78
C ARG A 49 10.72 -6.75 0.39
N ARG A 50 10.13 -5.61 0.07
CA ARG A 50 9.60 -4.63 1.01
C ARG A 50 8.18 -4.28 0.60
N TRP A 51 7.46 -3.64 1.51
CA TRP A 51 6.06 -3.28 1.35
C TRP A 51 5.88 -1.80 1.57
N TRP A 52 4.94 -1.23 0.83
CA TRP A 52 4.53 0.16 0.89
C TRP A 52 3.02 0.26 1.10
N ALA A 53 2.59 1.37 1.66
CA ALA A 53 1.19 1.73 1.77
C ALA A 53 0.95 3.13 1.22
N CYS A 54 -0.27 3.36 0.73
CA CYS A 54 -0.71 4.64 0.20
C CYS A 54 -2.17 4.87 0.61
N TRP A 55 -2.44 6.02 1.23
CA TRP A 55 -3.82 6.48 1.45
C TRP A 55 -4.25 7.34 0.26
N ARG A 56 -5.30 6.87 -0.41
CA ARG A 56 -6.00 7.62 -1.45
C ARG A 56 -7.44 7.15 -1.51
N GLU A 57 -8.35 8.08 -1.68
CA GLU A 57 -9.79 7.82 -1.80
C GLU A 57 -10.33 8.34 -3.14
N ASP A 58 -11.54 7.94 -3.48
CA ASP A 58 -12.25 8.47 -4.64
C ASP A 58 -12.39 9.99 -4.53
N GLY A 59 -12.05 10.69 -5.62
CA GLY A 59 -12.03 12.15 -5.69
C GLY A 59 -10.67 12.79 -5.38
N ASP A 60 -9.71 12.05 -4.82
CA ASP A 60 -8.37 12.58 -4.59
C ASP A 60 -7.57 12.68 -5.91
N THR A 61 -7.00 13.85 -6.17
CA THR A 61 -6.12 14.09 -7.31
C THR A 61 -4.72 13.48 -7.11
N ALA A 62 -4.30 13.30 -5.86
CA ALA A 62 -3.03 12.69 -5.47
C ALA A 62 -3.19 11.87 -4.17
N ALA A 63 -2.21 11.02 -3.86
CA ALA A 63 -2.19 10.33 -2.56
C ALA A 63 -2.10 11.35 -1.42
N ARG A 64 -2.95 11.19 -0.40
CA ARG A 64 -2.90 12.01 0.83
C ARG A 64 -1.68 11.68 1.66
N TRP A 65 -1.23 10.42 1.58
CA TRP A 65 -0.09 9.90 2.32
C TRP A 65 0.48 8.65 1.65
N ASN A 66 1.80 8.45 1.73
CA ASN A 66 2.46 7.22 1.33
C ASN A 66 3.73 6.97 2.16
N THR A 67 4.17 5.72 2.24
CA THR A 67 5.38 5.32 3.00
C THR A 67 6.59 5.04 2.14
N GLY A 68 6.43 4.78 0.84
CA GLY A 68 7.45 4.05 0.08
C GLY A 68 7.76 2.67 0.72
N LEU A 69 8.91 2.07 0.37
CA LEU A 69 9.28 0.68 0.72
C LEU A 69 9.80 0.50 2.17
N GLU A 70 9.06 1.01 3.13
CA GLU A 70 9.47 1.07 4.55
C GLU A 70 9.07 -0.15 5.38
N HIS A 71 8.18 -1.00 4.90
CA HIS A 71 7.66 -2.11 5.70
C HIS A 71 8.27 -3.47 5.32
N GLY A 72 8.55 -4.29 6.33
CA GLY A 72 9.06 -5.65 6.14
C GLY A 72 7.97 -6.65 5.73
N SER A 73 6.69 -6.31 5.87
CA SER A 73 5.57 -7.20 5.58
C SER A 73 4.33 -6.46 5.11
N ARG A 74 3.44 -7.17 4.41
CA ARG A 74 2.11 -6.68 4.00
C ARG A 74 1.27 -6.23 5.19
N ALA A 75 1.31 -7.01 6.29
CA ALA A 75 0.51 -6.73 7.47
C ALA A 75 0.95 -5.43 8.15
N ALA A 76 2.27 -5.17 8.22
CA ALA A 76 2.79 -3.93 8.77
C ALA A 76 2.42 -2.70 7.91
N ALA A 77 2.48 -2.83 6.58
CA ALA A 77 2.02 -1.77 5.68
C ALA A 77 0.51 -1.49 5.81
N LEU A 78 -0.31 -2.55 5.91
CA LEU A 78 -1.75 -2.40 6.15
C LEU A 78 -2.03 -1.73 7.49
N ALA A 79 -1.36 -2.15 8.57
CA ALA A 79 -1.53 -1.54 9.89
C ALA A 79 -1.20 -0.03 9.85
N ALA A 80 -0.08 0.34 9.24
CA ALA A 80 0.32 1.75 9.12
C ALA A 80 -0.71 2.60 8.34
N LEU A 81 -1.32 2.04 7.28
CA LEU A 81 -2.39 2.72 6.57
C LEU A 81 -3.63 2.96 7.45
N LEU A 82 -4.07 1.93 8.18
CA LEU A 82 -5.25 2.02 9.04
C LEU A 82 -5.01 2.98 10.20
N ASP A 83 -3.82 2.96 10.80
CA ASP A 83 -3.42 3.88 11.86
C ASP A 83 -3.42 5.34 11.35
N GLN A 84 -2.88 5.59 10.15
CA GLN A 84 -2.86 6.92 9.54
C GLN A 84 -4.27 7.46 9.28
N ILE A 85 -5.18 6.62 8.76
CA ILE A 85 -6.59 6.99 8.53
C ILE A 85 -7.29 7.28 9.87
N SER A 86 -7.08 6.43 10.88
CA SER A 86 -7.66 6.61 12.21
C SER A 86 -7.17 7.90 12.87
N ALA A 87 -5.88 8.23 12.75
CA ALA A 87 -5.30 9.44 13.31
C ALA A 87 -5.82 10.71 12.65
N ALA A 88 -6.14 10.67 11.35
CA ALA A 88 -6.71 11.80 10.63
C ALA A 88 -8.22 11.98 10.83
N SER A 89 -8.91 10.99 11.40
CA SER A 89 -10.36 11.01 11.66
C SER A 89 -10.72 11.37 13.11
N ALA A 90 -9.72 11.57 13.97
CA ALA A 90 -9.86 11.98 15.37
C ALA A 90 -9.81 13.50 15.51
#